data_AF-A0A943PGK5-F1
#
_entry.id   AF-A0A943PGK5-F1
#
_cell.length_a   1.000
_cell.length_b   1.000
_cell.length_c   1.000
_cell.angle_alpha   90.00
_cell.angle_beta   90.00
_cell.angle_gamma   90.00
#
_symmetry.space_group_name_H-M   'P 1'
#
loop_
_entity.id
_entity.type
_entity.pdbx_description
1 polymer ?
#
loop_
_entity_poly.entity_id
_entity_poly.type
_entity_poly.pdbx_seq_one_letter_code
_entity_poly.pdbx_strand_id
1 'polypeptide(L)'
;MNIKELTYYIQSANINFLIGSGASRPYLATLGSIEKLLTRLNDDMHSHPEPKYKIAEASIYKAFYDSVIAPNRFFGYGSDYCETKSNYQNYLITWNNLLNKRHSRILNKQLNIFTTNIDLMIEDAASGLGVELNDGFRGSIDPIYDEANFMKSIMQTSIHFQHTSEVPVFNLLKIHGSINWSDRDNHIVHERFWYCYVDDEIKKLGDDKFVNLFIESEKRKTEKTYEQIIEDAEGLELSYDASEYDNFITAYKKFIIINPTKRKFAETVLDYHFYELMRLYSNALEKENSVLFVVGFSFADEHIATLTRRSAENNPTLKVIIFAYCDEEEKSLKKNIGIDSTCVNNNILIITPTKMRELNVDDDYNDIVCDIEHLDMNAINKIFEYINKTIHASYE
;
A
#
# COMPACT_ATOMS: atom_id res chain seq x y z
N MET A 1 -20.26 -0.63 11.95
CA MET A 1 -20.53 0.82 11.97
C MET A 1 -21.71 1.06 11.07
N ASN A 2 -22.64 1.95 11.44
CA ASN A 2 -23.73 2.28 10.53
C ASN A 2 -23.23 3.26 9.43
N ILE A 3 -23.78 3.17 8.22
CA ILE A 3 -23.43 4.07 7.10
C ILE A 3 -23.70 5.55 7.44
N LYS A 4 -24.69 5.84 8.29
CA LYS A 4 -24.95 7.19 8.83
C LYS A 4 -23.77 7.72 9.64
N GLU A 5 -23.19 6.88 10.51
CA GLU A 5 -22.01 7.26 11.29
C GLU A 5 -20.79 7.48 10.38
N LEU A 6 -20.62 6.62 9.36
CA LEU A 6 -19.54 6.77 8.37
C LEU A 6 -19.63 8.11 7.65
N THR A 7 -20.85 8.50 7.25
CA THR A 7 -21.14 9.78 6.61
C THR A 7 -20.70 10.96 7.49
N TYR A 8 -20.97 10.92 8.79
CA TYR A 8 -20.56 11.98 9.72
C TYR A 8 -19.03 12.16 9.75
N TYR A 9 -18.27 11.07 9.91
CA TYR A 9 -16.80 11.15 9.87
C TYR A 9 -16.28 11.69 8.54
N ILE A 10 -16.87 11.27 7.41
CA ILE A 10 -16.52 11.77 6.08
C ILE A 10 -16.81 13.27 5.92
N GLN A 11 -17.74 13.86 6.68
CA GLN A 11 -18.00 15.29 6.61
C GLN A 11 -17.11 16.11 7.55
N SER A 12 -16.81 15.61 8.75
CA SER A 12 -16.18 16.40 9.81
C SER A 12 -14.71 16.11 10.10
N ALA A 13 -14.15 14.98 9.64
CA ALA A 13 -12.82 14.52 10.07
C ALA A 13 -11.68 14.83 9.07
N ASN A 14 -10.44 14.85 9.55
CA ASN A 14 -9.25 14.74 8.68
C ASN A 14 -9.19 13.33 8.09
N ILE A 15 -9.12 13.20 6.76
CA ILE A 15 -9.26 11.91 6.09
C ILE A 15 -7.90 11.30 5.77
N ASN A 16 -7.67 10.08 6.25
CA ASN A 16 -6.50 9.29 5.96
C ASN A 16 -6.90 7.87 5.53
N PHE A 17 -6.14 7.32 4.61
CA PHE A 17 -6.27 5.94 4.15
C PHE A 17 -4.96 5.20 4.38
N LEU A 18 -5.05 3.94 4.82
CA LEU A 18 -3.95 2.98 4.79
C LEU A 18 -4.34 1.87 3.82
N ILE A 19 -3.72 1.86 2.65
CA ILE A 19 -3.97 0.89 1.59
C ILE A 19 -2.85 -0.16 1.60
N GLY A 20 -3.23 -1.43 1.68
CA GLY A 20 -2.30 -2.56 1.60
C GLY A 20 -2.41 -3.32 0.28
N SER A 21 -1.61 -4.37 0.14
CA SER A 21 -1.52 -5.17 -1.10
C SER A 21 -2.83 -5.90 -1.42
N GLY A 22 -3.67 -6.18 -0.42
CA GLY A 22 -4.98 -6.78 -0.62
C GLY A 22 -5.94 -5.91 -1.45
N ALA A 23 -5.75 -4.59 -1.46
CA ALA A 23 -6.56 -3.66 -2.25
C ALA A 23 -6.25 -3.72 -3.75
N SER A 24 -5.05 -4.17 -4.12
CA SER A 24 -4.61 -4.31 -5.52
C SER A 24 -5.00 -5.66 -6.14
N ARG A 25 -5.77 -6.49 -5.43
CA ARG A 25 -6.34 -7.73 -6.00
C ARG A 25 -7.50 -7.40 -6.97
N PRO A 26 -7.76 -8.24 -7.99
CA PRO A 26 -7.06 -9.49 -8.31
C PRO A 26 -5.70 -9.32 -9.02
N TYR A 27 -5.34 -8.12 -9.52
CA TYR A 27 -4.17 -7.96 -10.37
C TYR A 27 -2.82 -8.25 -9.70
N LEU A 28 -2.57 -7.69 -8.51
CA LEU A 28 -1.32 -7.89 -7.79
C LEU A 28 -1.54 -8.89 -6.64
N ALA A 29 -0.68 -9.90 -6.59
CA ALA A 29 -0.68 -10.88 -5.52
C ALA A 29 -0.15 -10.27 -4.21
N THR A 30 -0.64 -10.78 -3.08
CA THR A 30 -0.07 -10.46 -1.77
C THR A 30 1.29 -11.15 -1.59
N LEU A 31 2.19 -10.53 -0.85
CA LEU A 31 3.56 -10.97 -0.55
C LEU A 31 3.70 -12.38 0.07
N GLY A 32 2.61 -13.01 0.54
CA GLY A 32 2.61 -14.40 0.99
C GLY A 32 3.63 -14.68 2.11
N SER A 33 4.42 -15.74 1.96
CA SER A 33 5.48 -16.12 2.90
C SER A 33 6.86 -15.50 2.62
N ILE A 34 7.01 -14.73 1.54
CA ILE A 34 8.30 -14.16 1.10
C ILE A 34 8.99 -13.38 2.23
N GLU A 35 8.22 -12.64 3.03
CA GLU A 35 8.74 -11.88 4.17
C GLU A 35 9.42 -12.77 5.23
N LYS A 36 8.78 -13.91 5.54
CA LYS A 36 9.30 -14.86 6.52
C LYS A 36 10.55 -15.56 6.00
N LEU A 37 10.56 -15.89 4.70
CA LEU A 37 11.69 -16.51 4.01
C LEU A 37 12.91 -15.58 4.02
N LEU A 38 12.75 -14.33 3.57
CA LEU A 38 13.85 -13.35 3.55
C LEU A 38 14.37 -13.03 4.95
N THR A 39 13.49 -12.94 5.94
CA THR A 39 13.91 -12.71 7.33
C THR A 39 14.80 -13.84 7.84
N ARG A 40 14.36 -15.10 7.67
CA ARG A 40 15.14 -16.26 8.11
C ARG A 40 16.45 -16.39 7.35
N LEU A 41 16.43 -16.15 6.04
CA LEU A 41 17.63 -16.13 5.21
C LEU A 41 18.65 -15.09 5.70
N ASN A 42 18.17 -13.89 6.03
CA ASN A 42 19.05 -12.84 6.52
C ASN A 42 19.69 -13.22 7.87
N ASP A 43 18.93 -13.83 8.79
CA ASP A 43 19.44 -14.30 10.07
C ASP A 43 20.50 -15.42 9.91
N ASP A 44 20.26 -16.35 8.99
CA ASP A 44 21.19 -17.45 8.67
C ASP A 44 22.46 -16.93 7.99
N MET A 45 22.33 -16.02 7.02
CA MET A 45 23.47 -15.43 6.30
C MET A 45 24.39 -14.62 7.21
N HIS A 46 23.84 -13.91 8.21
CA HIS A 46 24.63 -13.21 9.23
C HIS A 46 25.36 -14.18 10.17
N SER A 47 24.77 -15.35 10.43
CA SER A 47 25.33 -16.34 11.35
C SER A 47 26.38 -17.23 10.68
N HIS A 48 26.14 -17.65 9.43
CA HIS A 48 26.97 -18.56 8.66
C HIS A 48 26.96 -18.15 7.18
N PRO A 49 27.93 -17.36 6.71
CA PRO A 49 27.99 -16.96 5.30
C PRO A 49 28.44 -18.13 4.43
N GLU A 50 27.49 -18.74 3.72
CA GLU A 50 27.71 -19.81 2.73
C GLU A 50 27.17 -19.38 1.35
N PRO A 51 27.79 -19.82 0.23
CA PRO A 51 27.39 -19.40 -1.12
C PRO A 51 25.93 -19.75 -1.47
N LYS A 52 25.40 -20.87 -0.97
CA LYS A 52 23.98 -21.25 -1.13
C LYS A 52 22.98 -20.18 -0.69
N TYR A 53 23.27 -19.43 0.38
CA TYR A 53 22.35 -18.40 0.87
C TYR A 53 22.23 -17.24 -0.12
N LYS A 54 23.28 -16.97 -0.90
CA LYS A 54 23.25 -15.94 -1.94
C LYS A 54 22.42 -16.37 -3.15
N ILE A 55 22.52 -17.65 -3.55
CA ILE A 55 21.67 -18.22 -4.61
C ILE A 55 20.20 -18.21 -4.17
N ALA A 56 19.93 -18.57 -2.92
CA ALA A 56 18.60 -18.49 -2.33
C ALA A 56 18.09 -17.04 -2.24
N GLU A 57 18.93 -16.08 -1.83
CA GLU A 57 18.60 -14.64 -1.81
C GLU A 57 18.18 -14.16 -3.21
N ALA A 58 18.99 -14.45 -4.23
CA ALA A 58 18.71 -14.10 -5.61
C ALA A 58 17.41 -14.73 -6.13
N SER A 59 17.17 -16.00 -5.79
CA SER A 59 15.95 -16.72 -6.17
C SER A 59 14.70 -16.12 -5.54
N ILE A 60 14.78 -15.71 -4.27
CA ILE A 60 13.66 -15.04 -3.60
C ILE A 60 13.42 -13.64 -4.18
N TYR A 61 14.48 -12.86 -4.45
CA TYR A 61 14.33 -11.57 -5.14
C TYR A 61 13.73 -11.72 -6.53
N LYS A 62 14.12 -12.75 -7.29
CA LYS A 62 13.50 -13.03 -8.59
C LYS A 62 12.01 -13.33 -8.45
N ALA A 63 11.63 -14.19 -7.51
CA ALA A 63 10.22 -14.51 -7.31
C ALA A 63 9.40 -13.28 -6.87
N PHE A 64 9.97 -12.41 -6.03
CA PHE A 64 9.36 -11.13 -5.68
C PHE A 64 9.27 -10.19 -6.90
N TYR A 65 10.33 -10.13 -7.71
CA TYR A 65 10.37 -9.35 -8.94
C TYR A 65 9.30 -9.82 -9.92
N ASP A 66 9.20 -11.12 -10.19
CA ASP A 66 8.23 -11.70 -11.13
C ASP A 66 6.78 -11.52 -10.66
N SER A 67 6.53 -11.54 -9.35
CA SER A 67 5.17 -11.42 -8.79
C SER A 67 4.69 -9.99 -8.60
N VAL A 68 5.57 -9.07 -8.21
CA VAL A 68 5.18 -7.70 -7.80
C VAL A 68 5.75 -6.63 -8.73
N ILE A 69 7.01 -6.72 -9.15
CA ILE A 69 7.65 -5.65 -9.93
C ILE A 69 7.37 -5.80 -11.43
N ALA A 70 7.49 -7.01 -11.97
CA ALA A 70 7.29 -7.34 -13.37
C ALA A 70 5.90 -6.99 -13.92
N PRO A 71 4.79 -7.19 -13.19
CA PRO A 71 3.48 -6.77 -13.68
C PRO A 71 3.36 -5.25 -13.90
N ASN A 72 4.21 -4.43 -13.28
CA ASN A 72 4.18 -2.98 -13.46
C ASN A 72 4.85 -2.50 -14.77
N ARG A 73 5.42 -3.41 -15.59
CA ARG A 73 6.11 -3.06 -16.85
C ARG A 73 5.15 -2.54 -17.93
N PHE A 74 4.02 -3.23 -18.09
CA PHE A 74 3.01 -2.91 -19.09
C PHE A 74 1.64 -2.79 -18.43
N PHE A 75 1.21 -1.55 -18.26
CA PHE A 75 -0.18 -1.22 -18.02
C PHE A 75 -0.99 -1.57 -19.28
N GLY A 76 -1.51 -2.79 -19.39
CA GLY A 76 -2.22 -3.18 -20.62
C GLY A 76 -2.79 -4.60 -20.70
N TYR A 77 -4.12 -4.65 -20.82
CA TYR A 77 -4.99 -5.70 -21.40
C TYR A 77 -5.35 -6.94 -20.58
N GLY A 78 -4.93 -7.07 -19.33
CA GLY A 78 -5.50 -8.09 -18.43
C GLY A 78 -6.89 -7.70 -17.93
N SER A 79 -7.84 -8.64 -17.86
CA SER A 79 -9.13 -8.43 -17.18
C SER A 79 -8.93 -7.92 -15.76
N ASP A 80 -8.02 -8.58 -15.05
CA ASP A 80 -7.73 -8.35 -13.63
C ASP A 80 -7.10 -6.96 -13.43
N TYR A 81 -6.22 -6.56 -14.34
CA TYR A 81 -5.62 -5.22 -14.35
C TYR A 81 -6.67 -4.13 -14.56
N CYS A 82 -7.54 -4.29 -15.57
CA CYS A 82 -8.60 -3.33 -15.87
C CYS A 82 -9.60 -3.20 -14.71
N GLU A 83 -9.93 -4.32 -14.06
CA GLU A 83 -10.78 -4.32 -12.86
C GLU A 83 -10.12 -3.58 -11.70
N THR A 84 -8.89 -3.94 -11.32
CA THR A 84 -8.17 -3.27 -10.23
C THR A 84 -7.96 -1.78 -10.53
N LYS A 85 -7.63 -1.41 -11.77
CA LYS A 85 -7.52 -0.01 -12.19
C LYS A 85 -8.85 0.71 -12.04
N SER A 86 -9.94 0.13 -12.52
CA SER A 86 -11.28 0.74 -12.41
C SER A 86 -11.67 0.94 -10.94
N ASN A 87 -11.31 0.02 -10.04
CA ASN A 87 -11.54 0.17 -8.60
C ASN A 87 -10.78 1.38 -8.03
N TYR A 88 -9.49 1.57 -8.36
CA TYR A 88 -8.76 2.76 -7.92
C TYR A 88 -9.28 4.05 -8.56
N GLN A 89 -9.71 4.01 -9.83
CA GLN A 89 -10.32 5.16 -10.50
C GLN A 89 -11.63 5.58 -9.83
N ASN A 90 -12.51 4.62 -9.54
CA ASN A 90 -13.78 4.86 -8.85
C ASN A 90 -13.55 5.44 -7.45
N TYR A 91 -12.54 4.94 -6.74
CA TYR A 91 -12.11 5.49 -5.46
C TYR A 91 -11.71 6.97 -5.58
N LEU A 92 -10.78 7.30 -6.48
CA LEU A 92 -10.29 8.66 -6.67
C LEU A 92 -11.42 9.62 -7.09
N ILE A 93 -12.27 9.22 -8.02
CA ILE A 93 -13.41 10.03 -8.48
C ILE A 93 -14.41 10.27 -7.35
N THR A 94 -14.76 9.21 -6.62
CA THR A 94 -15.73 9.29 -5.52
C THR A 94 -15.24 10.22 -4.42
N TRP A 95 -13.97 10.07 -4.01
CA TRP A 95 -13.39 10.92 -2.98
C TRP A 95 -13.14 12.34 -3.45
N ASN A 96 -12.79 12.56 -4.72
CA ASN A 96 -12.65 13.91 -5.27
C ASN A 96 -14.00 14.65 -5.21
N ASN A 97 -15.10 13.96 -5.52
CA ASN A 97 -16.44 14.52 -5.40
C ASN A 97 -16.83 14.78 -3.93
N LEU A 98 -16.54 13.85 -3.02
CA LEU A 98 -16.80 14.02 -1.58
C LEU A 98 -16.03 15.22 -1.01
N LEU A 99 -14.74 15.36 -1.32
CA LEU A 99 -13.92 16.48 -0.88
C LEU A 99 -14.39 17.81 -1.48
N ASN A 100 -14.89 17.81 -2.72
CA ASN A 100 -15.49 19.01 -3.32
C ASN A 100 -16.81 19.42 -2.66
N LYS A 101 -17.61 18.45 -2.20
CA LYS A 101 -18.87 18.70 -1.46
C LYS A 101 -18.63 19.17 -0.03
N ARG A 102 -17.42 19.02 0.53
CA ARG A 102 -17.07 19.57 1.84
C ARG A 102 -17.07 21.10 1.78
N HIS A 103 -18.04 21.71 2.45
CA HIS A 103 -18.19 23.15 2.55
C HIS A 103 -17.33 23.78 3.67
N SER A 104 -16.78 22.97 4.59
CA SER A 104 -16.00 23.48 5.72
C SER A 104 -14.74 24.18 5.24
N ARG A 105 -14.60 25.47 5.56
CA ARG A 105 -13.34 26.23 5.38
C ARG A 105 -12.29 25.91 6.45
N ILE A 106 -12.68 25.15 7.47
CA ILE A 106 -11.82 24.79 8.60
C ILE A 106 -10.98 23.56 8.27
N LEU A 107 -11.57 22.62 7.52
CA LEU A 107 -10.88 21.41 7.06
C LEU A 107 -10.35 21.68 5.66
N ASN A 108 -9.09 21.35 5.44
CA ASN A 108 -8.54 21.38 4.09
C ASN A 108 -9.11 20.23 3.25
N LYS A 109 -9.13 20.40 1.93
CA LYS A 109 -9.56 19.37 0.98
C LYS A 109 -8.44 18.37 0.66
N GLN A 110 -7.57 18.10 1.62
CA GLN A 110 -6.49 17.14 1.47
C GLN A 110 -6.92 15.77 1.99
N LEU A 111 -6.49 14.72 1.29
CA LEU A 111 -6.64 13.33 1.70
C LEU A 111 -5.28 12.65 1.62
N ASN A 112 -4.86 12.03 2.72
CA ASN A 112 -3.59 11.31 2.75
C ASN A 112 -3.82 9.82 2.52
N ILE A 113 -3.14 9.26 1.52
CA ILE A 113 -3.11 7.84 1.20
C ILE A 113 -1.74 7.32 1.61
N PHE A 114 -1.69 6.60 2.72
CA PHE A 114 -0.52 5.84 3.13
C PHE A 114 -0.59 4.46 2.52
N THR A 115 0.51 3.99 1.94
CA THR A 115 0.59 2.65 1.39
C THR A 115 1.93 2.00 1.66
N THR A 116 1.90 0.68 1.83
CA THR A 116 3.11 -0.17 1.87
C THR A 116 3.36 -0.84 0.52
N ASN A 117 2.49 -0.59 -0.45
CA ASN A 117 2.63 -1.09 -1.80
C ASN A 117 3.68 -0.28 -2.55
N ILE A 118 4.56 -0.99 -3.26
CA ILE A 118 5.61 -0.40 -4.09
C ILE A 118 5.16 -0.23 -5.55
N ASP A 119 4.00 -0.79 -5.92
CA ASP A 119 3.43 -0.75 -7.27
C ASP A 119 2.92 0.66 -7.65
N LEU A 120 2.72 0.88 -8.95
CA LEU A 120 2.33 2.18 -9.50
C LEU A 120 0.83 2.27 -9.86
N MET A 121 -0.01 1.42 -9.25
CA MET A 121 -1.41 1.30 -9.64
C MET A 121 -2.25 2.56 -9.34
N ILE A 122 -1.96 3.25 -8.24
CA ILE A 122 -2.70 4.47 -7.86
C ILE A 122 -2.33 5.62 -8.80
N GLU A 123 -1.04 5.77 -9.12
CA GLU A 123 -0.54 6.77 -10.06
C GLU A 123 -1.10 6.57 -11.45
N ASP A 124 -1.09 5.32 -11.93
CA ASP A 124 -1.63 4.97 -13.24
C ASP A 124 -3.17 5.08 -13.29
N ALA A 125 -3.87 4.79 -12.19
CA ALA A 125 -5.30 5.05 -12.08
C ALA A 125 -5.62 6.54 -12.12
N ALA A 126 -4.82 7.38 -11.44
CA ALA A 126 -4.98 8.84 -11.44
C ALA A 126 -4.69 9.48 -12.79
N SER A 127 -3.81 8.86 -13.59
CA SER A 127 -3.43 9.34 -14.91
C SER A 127 -4.65 9.52 -15.83
N GLY A 128 -4.86 10.76 -16.30
CA GLY A 128 -5.97 11.11 -17.18
C GLY A 128 -7.32 11.35 -16.51
N LEU A 129 -7.43 11.23 -15.17
CA LEU A 129 -8.67 11.53 -14.44
C LEU A 129 -8.88 13.03 -14.12
N GLY A 130 -7.81 13.83 -14.18
CA GLY A 130 -7.86 15.25 -13.78
C GLY A 130 -7.98 15.45 -12.27
N VAL A 131 -7.57 14.47 -11.45
CA VAL A 131 -7.41 14.61 -10.00
C VAL A 131 -5.99 15.07 -9.68
N GLU A 132 -5.83 15.90 -8.66
CA GLU A 132 -4.50 16.33 -8.20
C GLU A 132 -3.91 15.25 -7.28
N LEU A 133 -3.03 14.42 -7.84
CA LEU A 133 -2.25 13.44 -7.09
C LEU A 133 -0.86 13.99 -6.81
N ASN A 134 -0.51 14.08 -5.53
CA ASN A 134 0.81 14.47 -5.04
C ASN A 134 1.53 13.25 -4.50
N ASP A 135 2.53 12.75 -5.23
CA ASP A 135 3.36 11.58 -4.87
C ASP A 135 4.68 11.97 -4.18
N GLY A 136 4.85 13.24 -3.80
CA GLY A 136 6.05 13.77 -3.17
C GLY A 136 7.12 14.27 -4.14
N PHE A 137 7.01 14.00 -5.44
CA PHE A 137 7.97 14.52 -6.42
C PHE A 137 7.65 15.95 -6.83
N ARG A 138 8.70 16.74 -7.07
CA ARG A 138 8.62 18.11 -7.54
C ARG A 138 9.58 18.34 -8.71
N GLY A 139 9.08 19.03 -9.73
CA GLY A 139 9.84 19.37 -10.92
C GLY A 139 9.21 18.74 -12.16
N SER A 140 9.57 19.26 -13.34
CA SER A 140 8.94 18.83 -14.61
C SER A 140 9.82 17.90 -15.44
N ILE A 141 11.14 18.09 -15.42
CA ILE A 141 12.09 17.33 -16.26
C ILE A 141 12.71 16.21 -15.45
N ASP A 142 13.36 16.57 -14.34
CA ASP A 142 13.94 15.62 -13.38
C ASP A 142 13.26 15.85 -12.03
N PRO A 143 12.11 15.18 -11.76
CA PRO A 143 11.40 15.35 -10.50
C PRO A 143 12.26 14.81 -9.34
N ILE A 144 12.40 15.64 -8.30
CA ILE A 144 13.10 15.30 -7.06
C ILE A 144 12.05 15.11 -5.96
N TYR A 145 12.20 14.04 -5.18
CA TYR A 145 11.33 13.74 -4.06
C TYR A 145 11.63 14.65 -2.87
N ASP A 146 10.58 15.19 -2.25
CA ASP A 146 10.68 16.05 -1.08
C ASP A 146 9.40 15.92 -0.23
N GLU A 147 9.52 15.47 1.02
CA GLU A 147 8.40 15.30 1.95
C GLU A 147 7.67 16.61 2.24
N ALA A 148 8.35 17.76 2.14
CA ALA A 148 7.73 19.07 2.31
C ALA A 148 6.65 19.33 1.25
N ASN A 149 6.65 18.58 0.13
CA ASN A 149 5.63 18.69 -0.90
C ASN A 149 4.25 18.24 -0.41
N PHE A 150 4.16 17.29 0.53
CA PHE A 150 2.88 16.82 1.08
C PHE A 150 2.15 17.87 1.92
N MET A 151 2.84 18.93 2.34
CA MET A 151 2.28 20.02 3.15
C MET A 151 1.69 21.17 2.33
N LYS A 152 1.64 21.06 1.00
CA LYS A 152 1.16 22.14 0.12
C LYS A 152 -0.32 21.98 -0.19
N SER A 153 -1.07 23.08 -0.11
CA SER A 153 -2.44 23.17 -0.63
C SER A 153 -2.47 23.87 -1.98
N ILE A 154 -3.39 23.44 -2.85
CA ILE A 154 -3.58 24.02 -4.18
C ILE A 154 -4.88 24.82 -4.17
N MET A 155 -4.80 26.09 -4.57
CA MET A 155 -5.96 26.96 -4.73
C MET A 155 -6.15 27.31 -6.20
N GLN A 156 -7.40 27.24 -6.65
CA GLN A 156 -7.83 27.71 -7.96
C GLN A 156 -8.52 29.06 -7.81
N THR A 157 -8.15 30.03 -8.65
CA THR A 157 -8.74 31.37 -8.65
C THR A 157 -9.55 31.60 -9.92
N SER A 158 -10.80 32.00 -9.77
CA SER A 158 -11.63 32.42 -10.90
C SER A 158 -11.14 33.74 -11.48
N ILE A 159 -10.95 33.79 -12.80
CA ILE A 159 -10.42 34.97 -13.52
C ILE A 159 -11.37 36.17 -13.40
N HIS A 160 -12.68 35.92 -13.42
CA HIS A 160 -13.68 36.98 -13.51
C HIS A 160 -14.07 37.56 -12.14
N PHE A 161 -14.18 36.69 -11.12
CA PHE A 161 -14.68 37.08 -9.79
C PHE A 161 -13.59 37.09 -8.70
N GLN A 162 -12.35 36.71 -9.03
CA GLN A 162 -11.24 36.55 -8.08
C GLN A 162 -11.57 35.65 -6.88
N HIS A 163 -12.61 34.82 -7.00
CA HIS A 163 -12.97 33.86 -5.97
C HIS A 163 -11.94 32.73 -5.97
N THR A 164 -11.37 32.45 -4.81
CA THR A 164 -10.45 31.33 -4.61
C THR A 164 -11.22 30.13 -4.05
N SER A 165 -10.92 28.95 -4.56
CA SER A 165 -11.42 27.69 -4.04
C SER A 165 -10.26 26.70 -3.93
N GLU A 166 -10.14 26.05 -2.78
CA GLU A 166 -9.20 24.95 -2.63
C GLU A 166 -9.59 23.78 -3.54
N VAL A 167 -8.60 23.22 -4.22
CA VAL A 167 -8.72 22.03 -5.06
C VAL A 167 -8.43 20.80 -4.21
N PRO A 168 -9.23 19.73 -4.29
CA PRO A 168 -8.91 18.50 -3.59
C PRO A 168 -7.55 17.93 -4.03
N VAL A 169 -6.71 17.58 -3.06
CA VAL A 169 -5.39 16.99 -3.31
C VAL A 169 -5.28 15.65 -2.60
N PHE A 170 -4.87 14.64 -3.35
CA PHE A 170 -4.55 13.31 -2.85
C PHE A 170 -3.05 13.22 -2.61
N ASN A 171 -2.62 13.19 -1.36
CA ASN A 171 -1.22 12.95 -1.00
C ASN A 171 -0.97 11.44 -0.96
N LEU A 172 -0.14 10.90 -1.84
CA LEU A 172 0.24 9.49 -1.88
C LEU A 172 1.60 9.30 -1.19
N LEU A 173 1.58 8.76 0.03
CA LEU A 173 2.75 8.53 0.86
C LEU A 173 3.10 7.03 0.85
N LYS A 174 4.16 6.68 0.12
CA LYS A 174 4.64 5.29 -0.04
C LYS A 174 5.69 4.94 1.01
N ILE A 175 5.25 4.41 2.15
CA ILE A 175 6.10 4.18 3.33
C ILE A 175 7.22 3.17 3.04
N HIS A 176 6.99 2.21 2.16
CA HIS A 176 7.99 1.21 1.76
C HIS A 176 8.75 1.59 0.48
N GLY A 177 8.64 2.83 0.02
CA GLY A 177 9.24 3.26 -1.23
C GLY A 177 8.44 2.79 -2.44
N SER A 178 9.06 2.84 -3.61
CA SER A 178 8.37 2.58 -4.87
C SER A 178 9.34 2.06 -5.92
N ILE A 179 8.81 1.32 -6.90
CA ILE A 179 9.62 0.78 -8.01
C ILE A 179 10.18 1.87 -8.95
N ASN A 180 9.62 3.08 -8.92
CA ASN A 180 10.06 4.23 -9.72
C ASN A 180 11.02 5.17 -8.95
N TRP A 181 11.50 4.78 -7.77
CA TRP A 181 12.44 5.59 -6.99
C TRP A 181 13.87 5.13 -7.24
N SER A 182 14.77 6.07 -7.53
CA SER A 182 16.21 5.83 -7.66
C SER A 182 17.00 6.90 -6.92
N ASP A 183 18.18 6.54 -6.41
CA ASP A 183 19.11 7.49 -5.80
C ASP A 183 20.01 8.08 -6.88
N ARG A 184 20.13 9.39 -6.90
CA ARG A 184 21.11 10.14 -7.69
C ARG A 184 21.62 11.30 -6.83
N ASP A 185 22.92 11.31 -6.54
CA ASP A 185 23.58 12.39 -5.79
C ASP A 185 22.91 12.71 -4.44
N ASN A 186 22.56 11.67 -3.65
CA ASN A 186 21.82 11.78 -2.38
C ASN A 186 20.39 12.36 -2.49
N HIS A 187 19.80 12.32 -3.67
CA HIS A 187 18.41 12.71 -3.89
C HIS A 187 17.63 11.57 -4.52
N ILE A 188 16.41 11.35 -4.04
CA ILE A 188 15.49 10.41 -4.67
C ILE A 188 14.89 11.08 -5.91
N VAL A 189 15.09 10.44 -7.06
CA VAL A 189 14.57 10.90 -8.36
C VAL A 189 13.63 9.86 -8.94
N HIS A 190 12.76 10.32 -9.84
CA HIS A 190 11.82 9.47 -10.54
C HIS A 190 12.51 8.73 -11.70
N GLU A 191 12.70 7.41 -11.58
CA GLU A 191 13.29 6.55 -12.60
C GLU A 191 12.36 5.38 -12.93
N ARG A 192 11.65 5.47 -14.05
CA ARG A 192 10.65 4.45 -14.42
C ARG A 192 11.27 3.21 -15.06
N PHE A 193 12.41 3.35 -15.76
CA PHE A 193 12.91 2.29 -16.63
C PHE A 193 13.95 1.38 -15.97
N TRP A 194 14.16 1.52 -14.66
CA TRP A 194 15.17 0.73 -13.95
C TRP A 194 14.95 -0.79 -14.07
N TYR A 195 13.68 -1.22 -14.15
CA TYR A 195 13.33 -2.63 -14.35
C TYR A 195 13.93 -3.25 -15.62
N CYS A 196 14.19 -2.45 -16.68
CA CYS A 196 14.81 -2.97 -17.90
C CYS A 196 16.21 -3.54 -17.64
N TYR A 197 16.97 -2.91 -16.75
CA TYR A 197 18.31 -3.40 -16.39
C TYR A 197 18.22 -4.72 -15.63
N VAL A 198 17.26 -4.85 -14.71
CA VAL A 198 17.03 -6.08 -13.97
C VAL A 198 16.59 -7.20 -14.92
N ASP A 199 15.71 -6.91 -15.87
CA ASP A 199 15.30 -7.85 -16.93
C ASP A 199 16.48 -8.35 -17.75
N ASP A 200 17.40 -7.46 -18.12
CA ASP A 200 18.57 -7.83 -18.90
C ASP A 200 19.54 -8.71 -18.10
N GLU A 201 19.69 -8.47 -16.79
CA GLU A 201 20.48 -9.35 -15.92
C GLU A 201 19.82 -10.71 -15.72
N ILE A 202 18.49 -10.78 -15.54
CA ILE A 202 17.76 -12.05 -15.47
C ILE A 202 17.93 -12.86 -16.77
N LYS A 203 17.81 -12.20 -17.93
CA LYS A 203 18.00 -12.85 -19.24
C LYS A 203 19.43 -13.37 -19.46
N LYS A 204 20.44 -12.65 -18.96
CA LYS A 204 21.85 -13.08 -19.04
C LYS A 204 22.13 -14.31 -18.18
N LEU A 205 21.53 -14.39 -17.00
CA LEU A 205 21.66 -15.52 -16.10
C LEU A 205 20.94 -16.77 -16.64
N GLY A 206 19.72 -16.60 -17.14
CA GLY A 206 18.82 -17.69 -17.51
C GLY A 206 17.89 -18.09 -16.37
N ASP A 207 16.63 -18.37 -16.69
CA ASP A 207 15.60 -18.74 -15.69
C ASP A 207 15.91 -20.08 -14.99
N ASP A 208 16.69 -20.95 -15.62
CA ASP A 208 17.12 -22.26 -15.12
C ASP A 208 18.07 -22.18 -13.91
N LYS A 209 18.70 -21.02 -13.71
CA LYS A 209 19.63 -20.79 -12.59
C LYS A 209 18.95 -20.29 -11.32
N PHE A 210 17.62 -20.19 -11.29
CA PHE A 210 16.91 -19.73 -10.10
C PHE A 210 16.06 -20.86 -9.50
N VAL A 211 16.03 -20.93 -8.17
CA VAL A 211 15.16 -21.87 -7.46
C VAL A 211 13.70 -21.43 -7.61
N ASN A 212 12.86 -22.31 -8.15
CA ASN A 212 11.43 -22.05 -8.19
C ASN A 212 10.85 -22.18 -6.77
N LEU A 213 10.22 -21.11 -6.27
CA LEU A 213 9.60 -21.08 -4.94
C LEU A 213 8.28 -21.85 -4.85
N PHE A 214 7.71 -22.28 -5.97
CA PHE A 214 6.44 -23.00 -6.01
C PHE A 214 6.65 -24.44 -6.47
N ILE A 215 5.92 -25.37 -5.85
CA ILE A 215 5.75 -26.72 -6.35
C ILE A 215 4.50 -26.70 -7.24
N GLU A 216 4.68 -26.94 -8.53
CA GLU A 216 3.56 -27.10 -9.46
C GLU A 216 3.04 -28.54 -9.41
N SER A 217 1.93 -28.74 -8.70
CA SER A 217 1.08 -29.92 -8.86
C SER A 217 -0.13 -29.54 -9.70
N GLU A 218 -0.61 -30.43 -10.59
CA GLU A 218 -1.57 -30.20 -11.70
C GLU A 218 -2.84 -29.37 -11.40
N LYS A 219 -3.16 -29.04 -10.14
CA LYS A 219 -4.30 -28.18 -9.74
C LYS A 219 -4.03 -27.19 -8.59
N ARG A 220 -2.84 -27.14 -7.98
CA ARG A 220 -2.51 -26.21 -6.88
C ARG A 220 -1.03 -25.80 -6.90
N LYS A 221 -0.77 -24.50 -6.83
CA LYS A 221 0.56 -23.94 -6.52
C LYS A 221 0.73 -23.93 -5.01
N THR A 222 1.64 -24.76 -4.48
CA THR A 222 2.01 -24.74 -3.06
C THR A 222 3.41 -24.14 -2.91
N GLU A 223 3.57 -23.20 -1.98
CA GLU A 223 4.88 -22.61 -1.66
C GLU A 223 5.82 -23.66 -1.07
N LYS A 224 7.08 -23.69 -1.52
CA LYS A 224 8.14 -24.52 -0.94
C LYS A 224 8.47 -24.03 0.47
N THR A 225 8.88 -24.94 1.34
CA THR A 225 9.41 -24.56 2.66
C THR A 225 10.81 -23.96 2.52
N TYR A 226 11.24 -23.20 3.54
CA TYR A 226 12.58 -22.62 3.57
C TYR A 226 13.67 -23.68 3.36
N GLU A 227 13.53 -24.83 4.02
CA GLU A 227 14.49 -25.94 3.94
C GLU A 227 14.61 -26.48 2.51
N GLN A 228 13.49 -26.61 1.79
CA GLN A 228 13.48 -27.07 0.40
C GLN A 228 14.16 -26.07 -0.55
N ILE A 229 13.97 -24.78 -0.31
CA ILE A 229 14.61 -23.73 -1.11
C ILE A 229 16.13 -23.76 -0.93
N ILE A 230 16.61 -24.00 0.29
CA ILE A 230 18.04 -24.11 0.57
C ILE A 230 18.62 -25.39 -0.05
N GLU A 231 17.92 -26.53 0.04
CA GLU A 231 18.37 -27.79 -0.60
C GLU A 231 18.49 -27.64 -2.13
N ASP A 232 17.52 -27.00 -2.77
CA ASP A 232 17.58 -26.71 -4.21
C ASP A 232 18.73 -25.74 -4.55
N ALA A 233 19.00 -24.77 -3.67
CA ALA A 233 20.10 -23.83 -3.84
C ALA A 233 21.47 -24.53 -3.69
N GLU A 234 21.61 -25.50 -2.78
CA GLU A 234 22.80 -26.35 -2.66
C GLU A 234 23.02 -27.19 -3.93
N GLY A 235 21.94 -27.69 -4.54
CA GLY A 235 22.01 -28.39 -5.82
C GLY A 235 22.55 -27.50 -6.96
N LEU A 236 22.16 -26.23 -6.98
CA LEU A 236 22.65 -25.25 -7.96
C LEU A 236 24.08 -24.78 -7.68
N GLU A 237 24.50 -24.71 -6.42
CA GLU A 237 25.87 -24.37 -6.01
C GLU A 237 26.90 -25.36 -6.59
N LEU A 238 26.52 -26.63 -6.77
CA LEU A 238 27.37 -27.64 -7.41
C LEU A 238 27.64 -27.37 -8.90
N SER A 239 26.79 -26.58 -9.54
CA SER A 239 26.80 -26.36 -11.00
C SER A 239 27.21 -24.94 -11.39
N TYR A 240 27.01 -23.95 -10.52
CA TYR A 240 27.20 -22.53 -10.83
C TYR A 240 27.90 -21.80 -9.67
N ASP A 241 28.71 -20.80 -10.02
CA ASP A 241 29.36 -19.97 -9.01
C ASP A 241 28.43 -18.87 -8.48
N ALA A 242 28.49 -18.61 -7.17
CA ALA A 242 27.63 -17.63 -6.53
C ALA A 242 27.97 -16.17 -6.96
N SER A 243 29.13 -15.93 -7.57
CA SER A 243 29.47 -14.61 -8.13
C SER A 243 28.63 -14.23 -9.35
N GLU A 244 28.07 -15.21 -10.07
CA GLU A 244 27.24 -14.95 -11.26
C GLU A 244 25.97 -14.13 -10.92
N TYR A 245 25.49 -14.22 -9.69
CA TYR A 245 24.29 -13.52 -9.21
C TYR A 245 24.56 -12.07 -8.75
N ASP A 246 25.83 -11.64 -8.65
CA ASP A 246 26.18 -10.31 -8.12
C ASP A 246 25.58 -9.16 -8.94
N ASN A 247 25.60 -9.28 -10.26
CA ASN A 247 25.08 -8.24 -11.14
C ASN A 247 23.57 -8.10 -10.99
N PHE A 248 22.85 -9.22 -10.91
CA PHE A 248 21.42 -9.24 -10.66
C PHE A 248 21.07 -8.66 -9.29
N ILE A 249 21.73 -9.12 -8.22
CA ILE A 249 21.49 -8.64 -6.86
C ILE A 249 21.76 -7.14 -6.77
N THR A 250 22.85 -6.66 -7.39
CA THR A 250 23.20 -5.24 -7.44
C THR A 250 22.15 -4.43 -8.19
N ALA A 251 21.69 -4.90 -9.34
CA ALA A 251 20.66 -4.24 -10.13
C ALA A 251 19.33 -4.18 -9.36
N TYR A 252 18.94 -5.27 -8.70
CA TYR A 252 17.73 -5.33 -7.87
C TYR A 252 17.80 -4.39 -6.66
N LYS A 253 18.92 -4.39 -5.92
CA LYS A 253 19.12 -3.57 -4.72
C LYS A 253 19.15 -2.06 -5.00
N LYS A 254 19.23 -1.65 -6.27
CA LYS A 254 19.12 -0.25 -6.67
C LYS A 254 17.67 0.27 -6.69
N PHE A 255 16.66 -0.60 -6.63
CA PHE A 255 15.32 -0.14 -6.28
C PHE A 255 15.31 0.40 -4.85
N ILE A 256 14.86 1.65 -4.67
CA ILE A 256 14.64 2.21 -3.33
C ILE A 256 13.31 1.68 -2.78
N ILE A 257 13.38 0.47 -2.24
CA ILE A 257 12.25 -0.20 -1.60
C ILE A 257 12.67 -0.79 -0.26
N ILE A 258 11.76 -0.76 0.69
CA ILE A 258 11.96 -1.47 1.96
C ILE A 258 11.54 -2.94 1.78
N ASN A 259 12.48 -3.79 1.35
CA ASN A 259 12.27 -5.24 1.18
C ASN A 259 11.61 -5.86 2.41
N PRO A 260 10.62 -6.75 2.29
CA PRO A 260 9.88 -7.29 3.42
C PRO A 260 10.77 -8.19 4.29
N THR A 261 11.49 -7.61 5.24
CA THR A 261 12.32 -8.29 6.24
C THR A 261 12.03 -7.74 7.63
N LYS A 262 12.20 -8.54 8.69
CA LYS A 262 12.04 -8.05 10.07
C LYS A 262 13.16 -7.13 10.54
N ARG A 263 14.36 -7.28 9.98
CA ARG A 263 15.52 -6.41 10.23
C ARG A 263 15.60 -5.40 9.09
N LYS A 264 14.87 -4.30 9.27
CA LYS A 264 14.97 -3.08 8.44
C LYS A 264 15.62 -2.01 9.30
N PHE A 265 16.31 -1.07 8.67
CA PHE A 265 17.05 0.05 9.29
C PHE A 265 18.45 -0.34 9.79
N ALA A 266 19.37 -0.45 8.82
CA ALA A 266 20.78 -0.29 9.08
C ALA A 266 21.38 0.60 7.97
N GLU A 267 21.43 1.90 8.30
CA GLU A 267 22.43 2.88 7.88
C GLU A 267 22.34 3.39 6.42
N THR A 268 21.59 4.46 6.14
CA THR A 268 21.92 5.54 5.15
C THR A 268 20.83 6.62 5.03
N VAL A 269 21.07 7.67 4.23
CA VAL A 269 20.16 8.79 3.87
C VAL A 269 18.74 8.32 3.50
N LEU A 270 18.58 7.11 2.96
CA LEU A 270 17.28 6.49 2.69
C LEU A 270 16.43 6.31 3.96
N ASP A 271 17.06 6.02 5.11
CA ASP A 271 16.40 5.92 6.40
C ASP A 271 15.72 7.25 6.78
N TYR A 272 16.27 8.40 6.37
CA TYR A 272 15.66 9.70 6.65
C TYR A 272 14.30 9.83 5.98
N HIS A 273 14.22 9.54 4.68
CA HIS A 273 12.97 9.67 3.91
C HIS A 273 11.89 8.72 4.44
N PHE A 274 12.24 7.46 4.71
CA PHE A 274 11.31 6.49 5.28
C PHE A 274 10.88 6.85 6.70
N TYR A 275 11.80 7.35 7.53
CA TYR A 275 11.49 7.82 8.87
C TYR A 275 10.54 9.03 8.84
N GLU A 276 10.79 10.01 7.98
CA GLU A 276 9.90 11.18 7.85
C GLU A 276 8.52 10.77 7.32
N LEU A 277 8.41 9.81 6.40
CA LEU A 277 7.12 9.25 5.99
C LEU A 277 6.35 8.59 7.14
N MET A 278 7.02 7.80 7.97
CA MET A 278 6.40 7.20 9.16
C MET A 278 6.02 8.25 10.20
N ARG A 279 6.81 9.32 10.33
CA ARG A 279 6.50 10.47 11.17
C ARG A 279 5.28 11.23 10.65
N LEU A 280 5.19 11.46 9.34
CA LEU A 280 4.01 12.07 8.70
C LEU A 280 2.77 11.22 8.92
N TYR A 281 2.89 9.89 8.86
CA TYR A 281 1.81 8.97 9.21
C TYR A 281 1.34 9.18 10.65
N SER A 282 2.25 9.12 11.64
CA SER A 282 1.89 9.34 13.06
C SER A 282 1.25 10.72 13.27
N ASN A 283 1.84 11.78 12.70
CA ASN A 283 1.33 13.14 12.82
C ASN A 283 -0.09 13.28 12.25
N ALA A 284 -0.39 12.61 11.13
CA ALA A 284 -1.71 12.65 10.52
C ALA A 284 -2.79 11.96 11.39
N LEU A 285 -2.40 10.91 12.11
CA LEU A 285 -3.27 10.19 13.05
C LEU A 285 -3.44 10.93 14.39
N GLU A 286 -2.45 11.72 14.79
CA GLU A 286 -2.49 12.52 16.03
C GLU A 286 -3.28 13.83 15.89
N LYS A 287 -3.64 14.23 14.66
CA LYS A 287 -4.55 15.37 14.45
C LYS A 287 -5.89 15.15 15.12
N GLU A 288 -6.45 16.20 15.69
CA GLU A 288 -7.80 16.18 16.26
C GLU A 288 -8.84 15.81 15.19
N ASN A 289 -9.85 15.04 15.59
CA ASN A 289 -10.93 14.57 14.74
C ASN A 289 -10.41 13.97 13.42
N SER A 290 -9.52 12.98 13.53
CA SER A 290 -8.93 12.28 12.39
C SER A 290 -9.60 10.92 12.21
N VAL A 291 -9.73 10.47 10.96
CA VAL A 291 -10.20 9.12 10.63
C VAL A 291 -9.17 8.43 9.76
N LEU A 292 -8.89 7.17 10.07
CA LEU A 292 -8.06 6.27 9.27
C LEU A 292 -8.91 5.13 8.74
N PHE A 293 -9.09 5.07 7.42
CA PHE A 293 -9.68 3.94 6.73
C PHE A 293 -8.60 2.96 6.29
N VAL A 294 -8.70 1.71 6.73
CA VAL A 294 -7.71 0.67 6.39
C VAL A 294 -8.35 -0.32 5.44
N VAL A 295 -7.74 -0.49 4.26
CA VAL A 295 -8.24 -1.34 3.18
C VAL A 295 -7.14 -2.26 2.68
N GLY A 296 -7.40 -3.58 2.72
CA GLY A 296 -6.47 -4.57 2.17
C GLY A 296 -5.11 -4.65 2.88
N PHE A 297 -5.00 -4.17 4.11
CA PHE A 297 -3.78 -4.21 4.92
C PHE A 297 -3.95 -5.14 6.13
N SER A 298 -3.07 -6.13 6.24
CA SER A 298 -3.16 -7.20 7.24
C SER A 298 -2.59 -6.85 8.62
N PHE A 299 -1.92 -5.70 8.76
CA PHE A 299 -1.13 -5.34 9.94
C PHE A 299 -0.01 -6.34 10.30
N ALA A 300 0.43 -7.17 9.34
CA ALA A 300 1.59 -8.04 9.56
C ALA A 300 2.89 -7.26 9.83
N ASP A 301 2.99 -6.02 9.32
CA ASP A 301 4.07 -5.10 9.64
C ASP A 301 3.93 -4.58 11.08
N GLU A 302 4.77 -5.09 11.97
CA GLU A 302 4.76 -4.77 13.40
C GLU A 302 5.01 -3.29 13.69
N HIS A 303 5.75 -2.58 12.83
CA HIS A 303 6.08 -1.17 13.04
C HIS A 303 4.85 -0.29 12.76
N ILE A 304 4.21 -0.46 11.60
CA ILE A 304 2.98 0.27 11.25
C ILE A 304 1.85 -0.10 12.21
N ALA A 305 1.72 -1.37 12.59
CA ALA A 305 0.74 -1.82 13.58
C ALA A 305 0.96 -1.12 14.93
N THR A 306 2.21 -1.05 15.41
CA THR A 306 2.56 -0.41 16.67
C THR A 306 2.33 1.10 16.63
N LEU A 307 2.71 1.78 15.54
CA LEU A 307 2.45 3.22 15.36
C LEU A 307 0.94 3.50 15.38
N THR A 308 0.16 2.75 14.61
CA THR A 308 -1.31 2.90 14.54
C THR A 308 -1.95 2.70 15.91
N ARG A 309 -1.56 1.65 16.64
CA ARG A 309 -2.04 1.39 18.00
C ARG A 309 -1.70 2.53 18.95
N ARG A 310 -0.45 2.99 18.95
CA ARG A 310 0.00 4.11 19.81
C ARG A 310 -0.73 5.40 19.50
N SER A 311 -0.92 5.74 18.23
CA SER A 311 -1.69 6.93 17.84
C SER A 311 -3.15 6.83 18.30
N ALA A 312 -3.76 5.65 18.22
CA ALA A 312 -5.12 5.42 18.73
C ALA A 312 -5.22 5.49 20.27
N GLU A 313 -4.20 5.02 20.99
CA GLU A 313 -4.13 5.14 22.46
C GLU A 313 -3.91 6.59 22.91
N ASN A 314 -3.11 7.36 22.17
CA ASN A 314 -2.77 8.75 22.51
C ASN A 314 -3.82 9.77 22.06
N ASN A 315 -4.55 9.51 20.97
CA ASN A 315 -5.56 10.40 20.43
C ASN A 315 -6.98 9.79 20.57
N PRO A 316 -7.76 10.16 21.60
CA PRO A 316 -9.12 9.67 21.79
C PRO A 316 -10.09 10.08 20.66
N THR A 317 -9.76 11.14 19.90
CA THR A 317 -10.58 11.64 18.79
C THR A 317 -10.28 10.95 17.45
N LEU A 318 -9.17 10.21 17.35
CA LEU A 318 -8.86 9.39 16.19
C LEU A 318 -9.87 8.25 16.12
N LYS A 319 -10.44 7.99 14.94
CA LYS A 319 -11.18 6.75 14.66
C LYS A 319 -10.43 5.93 13.61
N VAL A 320 -10.06 4.70 13.94
CA VAL A 320 -9.47 3.75 13.00
C VAL A 320 -10.55 2.76 12.57
N ILE A 321 -10.82 2.66 11.28
CA ILE A 321 -11.85 1.80 10.69
C ILE A 321 -11.16 0.83 9.75
N ILE A 322 -11.14 -0.44 10.13
CA ILE A 322 -10.47 -1.51 9.38
C ILE A 322 -11.53 -2.35 8.69
N PHE A 323 -11.49 -2.40 7.36
CA PHE A 323 -12.34 -3.26 6.55
C PHE A 323 -11.65 -4.62 6.37
N ALA A 324 -12.19 -5.65 7.01
CA ALA A 324 -11.69 -7.03 6.92
C ALA A 324 -12.29 -7.71 5.69
N TYR A 325 -11.46 -8.38 4.88
CA TYR A 325 -11.91 -8.98 3.61
C TYR A 325 -13.00 -10.04 3.84
N CYS A 326 -12.85 -10.85 4.90
CA CYS A 326 -13.83 -11.83 5.35
C CYS A 326 -13.92 -11.86 6.89
N ASP A 327 -14.94 -12.54 7.43
CA ASP A 327 -15.20 -12.61 8.88
C ASP A 327 -14.07 -13.34 9.64
N GLU A 328 -13.35 -14.27 9.00
CA GLU A 328 -12.26 -15.03 9.61
C GLU A 328 -11.02 -14.18 9.92
N GLU A 329 -10.81 -13.09 9.16
CA GLU A 329 -9.67 -12.18 9.35
C GLU A 329 -9.77 -11.33 10.62
N GLU A 330 -10.94 -11.25 11.25
CA GLU A 330 -11.10 -10.42 12.45
C GLU A 330 -10.13 -10.84 13.57
N LYS A 331 -9.91 -12.15 13.76
CA LYS A 331 -9.02 -12.65 14.81
C LYS A 331 -7.54 -12.37 14.50
N SER A 332 -7.13 -12.52 13.24
CA SER A 332 -5.75 -12.25 12.84
C SER A 332 -5.45 -10.76 12.91
N LEU A 333 -6.39 -9.91 12.45
CA LEU A 333 -6.26 -8.45 12.53
C LEU A 333 -6.12 -8.00 13.99
N LYS A 334 -6.98 -8.46 14.91
CA LYS A 334 -6.89 -8.14 16.35
C LYS A 334 -5.55 -8.50 16.96
N LYS A 335 -5.05 -9.70 16.63
CA LYS A 335 -3.74 -10.18 17.10
C LYS A 335 -2.60 -9.31 16.57
N ASN A 336 -2.60 -9.03 15.27
CA ASN A 336 -1.53 -8.30 14.59
C ASN A 336 -1.40 -6.86 15.09
N ILE A 337 -2.53 -6.17 15.29
CA ILE A 337 -2.53 -4.81 15.84
C ILE A 337 -2.32 -4.79 17.38
N GLY A 338 -2.58 -5.92 18.05
CA GLY A 338 -2.38 -6.09 19.49
C GLY A 338 -3.53 -5.55 20.35
N ILE A 339 -4.78 -5.84 19.97
CA ILE A 339 -6.01 -5.35 20.66
C ILE A 339 -6.72 -6.47 21.46
N ASP A 340 -6.01 -7.55 21.79
CA ASP A 340 -6.59 -8.71 22.49
C ASP A 340 -7.18 -8.38 23.89
N SER A 341 -6.88 -7.20 24.44
CA SER A 341 -7.55 -6.61 25.59
C SER A 341 -7.87 -5.14 25.31
N THR A 342 -9.15 -4.75 25.43
CA THR A 342 -9.71 -3.38 25.35
C THR A 342 -8.71 -2.25 25.06
N CYS A 343 -8.74 -1.71 23.84
CA CYS A 343 -8.11 -0.42 23.56
C CYS A 343 -8.58 0.62 24.58
N VAL A 344 -7.66 1.40 25.14
CA VAL A 344 -7.96 2.44 26.15
C VAL A 344 -9.12 3.34 25.71
N ASN A 345 -9.13 3.75 24.43
CA ASN A 345 -10.11 4.69 23.89
C ASN A 345 -11.25 4.03 23.09
N ASN A 346 -11.26 2.69 22.93
CA ASN A 346 -12.23 1.96 22.07
C ASN A 346 -12.48 2.60 20.69
N ASN A 347 -11.42 3.10 20.08
CA ASN A 347 -11.47 3.91 18.87
C ASN A 347 -10.89 3.21 17.63
N ILE A 348 -10.58 1.92 17.75
CA ILE A 348 -10.25 1.04 16.63
C ILE A 348 -11.44 0.09 16.40
N LEU A 349 -12.01 0.13 15.20
CA LEU A 349 -13.16 -0.65 14.81
C LEU A 349 -12.81 -1.57 13.64
N ILE A 350 -13.01 -2.87 13.83
CA ILE A 350 -12.88 -3.87 12.76
C ILE A 350 -14.28 -4.19 12.24
N ILE A 351 -14.47 -3.91 10.96
CA ILE A 351 -15.70 -4.08 10.21
C ILE A 351 -15.54 -5.33 9.34
N THR A 352 -16.39 -6.33 9.57
CA THR A 352 -16.46 -7.55 8.76
C THR A 352 -17.70 -7.54 7.87
N PRO A 353 -17.77 -8.37 6.82
CA PRO A 353 -18.94 -8.43 5.94
C PRO A 353 -20.24 -8.69 6.71
N THR A 354 -20.24 -9.64 7.66
CA THR A 354 -21.43 -9.94 8.47
C THR A 354 -21.84 -8.76 9.34
N LYS A 355 -20.89 -8.11 10.03
CA LYS A 355 -21.19 -6.92 10.84
C LYS A 355 -21.68 -5.73 10.02
N MET A 356 -21.24 -5.60 8.76
CA MET A 356 -21.76 -4.55 7.87
C MET A 356 -23.22 -4.79 7.52
N ARG A 357 -23.60 -6.02 7.23
CA ARG A 357 -25.00 -6.38 6.93
C ARG A 357 -25.89 -6.20 8.16
N GLU A 358 -25.45 -6.69 9.32
CA GLU A 358 -26.24 -6.64 10.56
C GLU A 358 -26.46 -5.22 11.11
N LEU A 359 -25.53 -4.30 10.89
CA LEU A 359 -25.63 -2.92 11.41
C LEU A 359 -26.33 -1.95 10.45
N ASN A 360 -26.70 -2.41 9.25
CA ASN A 360 -27.31 -1.60 8.18
C ASN A 360 -28.55 -2.29 7.59
N VAL A 361 -29.44 -2.78 8.48
CA VAL A 361 -30.68 -3.50 8.11
C VAL A 361 -31.81 -2.55 7.69
N ASP A 362 -31.66 -1.23 7.86
CA ASP A 362 -32.61 -0.24 7.33
C ASP A 362 -32.76 -0.45 5.80
N ASP A 363 -34.00 -0.41 5.28
CA ASP A 363 -34.31 -0.68 3.86
C ASP A 363 -33.43 0.15 2.90
N ASP A 364 -33.10 1.40 3.26
CA ASP A 364 -32.26 2.31 2.47
C ASP A 364 -30.80 1.86 2.32
N TYR A 365 -30.29 1.02 3.23
CA TYR A 365 -28.89 0.55 3.23
C TYR A 365 -28.77 -0.93 2.88
N ASN A 366 -29.82 -1.71 3.11
CA ASN A 366 -29.82 -3.16 2.91
C ASN A 366 -29.48 -3.53 1.46
N ASP A 367 -30.06 -2.83 0.48
CA ASP A 367 -29.80 -3.04 -0.96
C ASP A 367 -28.33 -2.89 -1.37
N ILE A 368 -27.51 -2.21 -0.56
CA ILE A 368 -26.10 -1.96 -0.85
C ILE A 368 -25.21 -3.02 -0.20
N VAL A 369 -25.58 -3.46 1.01
CA VAL A 369 -24.76 -4.34 1.83
C VAL A 369 -25.12 -5.80 1.69
N CYS A 370 -26.34 -6.13 1.21
CA CYS A 370 -26.84 -7.51 1.13
C CYS A 370 -25.95 -8.42 0.28
N ASP A 371 -25.41 -7.89 -0.83
CA ASP A 371 -24.61 -8.64 -1.80
C ASP A 371 -23.11 -8.63 -1.48
N ILE A 372 -22.70 -8.00 -0.39
CA ILE A 372 -21.28 -7.91 -0.01
C ILE A 372 -20.87 -9.22 0.66
N GLU A 373 -20.28 -10.13 -0.11
CA GLU A 373 -19.62 -11.33 0.43
C GLU A 373 -18.23 -11.02 0.99
N HIS A 374 -17.49 -10.14 0.31
CA HIS A 374 -16.15 -9.71 0.66
C HIS A 374 -16.04 -8.18 0.69
N LEU A 375 -15.33 -7.63 1.69
CA LEU A 375 -15.03 -6.20 1.75
C LEU A 375 -13.73 -5.88 1.02
N ASP A 376 -13.75 -6.03 -0.30
CA ASP A 376 -12.67 -5.58 -1.19
C ASP A 376 -12.82 -4.09 -1.57
N MET A 377 -11.88 -3.59 -2.38
CA MET A 377 -11.90 -2.19 -2.82
C MET A 377 -13.19 -1.84 -3.59
N ASN A 378 -13.75 -2.77 -4.37
CA ASN A 378 -14.97 -2.57 -5.12
C ASN A 378 -16.19 -2.42 -4.20
N ALA A 379 -16.36 -3.33 -3.24
CA ALA A 379 -17.43 -3.27 -2.25
C ALA A 379 -17.36 -2.00 -1.41
N ILE A 380 -16.17 -1.61 -0.99
CA ILE A 380 -15.94 -0.38 -0.22
C ILE A 380 -16.26 0.86 -1.05
N ASN A 381 -15.89 0.87 -2.34
CA ASN A 381 -16.24 1.95 -3.25
C ASN A 381 -17.75 2.12 -3.42
N LYS A 382 -18.53 1.01 -3.51
CA LYS A 382 -20.00 1.09 -3.58
C LYS A 382 -20.60 1.80 -2.36
N ILE A 383 -20.07 1.52 -1.17
CA ILE A 383 -20.49 2.19 0.07
C ILE A 383 -20.18 3.70 0.01
N PHE A 384 -18.96 4.08 -0.37
CA PHE A 384 -18.59 5.50 -0.47
C PHE A 384 -19.32 6.22 -1.61
N GLU A 385 -19.60 5.55 -2.72
CA GLU A 385 -20.38 6.11 -3.83
C GLU A 385 -21.81 6.42 -3.39
N TYR A 386 -22.42 5.52 -2.63
CA TYR A 386 -23.72 5.76 -2.04
C TYR A 386 -23.70 6.95 -1.06
N ILE A 387 -22.70 7.03 -0.19
CA ILE A 387 -22.53 8.20 0.70
C ILE A 387 -22.39 9.47 -0.14
N ASN A 388 -21.58 9.44 -1.20
CA ASN A 388 -21.43 10.58 -2.10
C ASN A 388 -22.77 11.00 -2.72
N LYS A 389 -23.64 10.07 -3.13
CA LYS A 389 -24.99 10.39 -3.66
C LYS A 389 -25.91 10.99 -2.60
N THR A 390 -25.78 10.57 -1.34
CA THR A 390 -26.65 10.98 -0.23
C THR A 390 -26.22 12.31 0.40
N ILE A 391 -24.93 12.62 0.38
CA ILE A 391 -24.44 13.93 0.83
C ILE A 391 -24.88 14.98 -0.20
N HIS A 392 -25.88 15.76 0.18
CA HIS A 392 -26.24 16.97 -0.53
C HIS A 392 -25.07 17.96 -0.49
N ALA A 393 -24.78 18.61 -1.62
CA ALA A 393 -23.96 19.80 -1.58
C ALA A 393 -24.70 20.82 -0.71
N SER A 394 -24.10 21.22 0.41
CA SER A 394 -24.67 22.25 1.26
C SER A 394 -24.67 23.55 0.45
N TYR A 395 -25.83 23.93 -0.08
CA TYR A 395 -26.06 25.25 -0.64
C TYR A 395 -26.31 26.19 0.53
N GLU A 396 -25.33 27.01 0.89
CA GLU A 396 -25.59 28.28 1.57
C GLU A 396 -24.87 29.43 0.86
#